data_AF-A0A6G3THE9-F1
#
_entry.id   AF-A0A6G3THE9-F1
#
_cell.length_a   1.000
_cell.length_b   1.000
_cell.length_c   1.000
_cell.angle_alpha   90.00
_cell.angle_beta   90.00
_cell.angle_gamma   90.00
#
_symmetry.space_group_name_H-M   'P 1'
#
loop_
_entity.id
_entity.type
_entity.pdbx_description
1 polymer ?
#
loop_
_entity_poly.entity_id
_entity_poly.type
_entity_poly.pdbx_seq_one_letter_code
_entity_poly.pdbx_strand_id
1 'polypeptide(L)'
;LDAGPMRLYGFISTKDELFDLMVDAVYAEILPEERAGDWREALRVLAHRTRQAALRHPWLADLLGGRPALGPNGLAVAEATLAALDGLADVDTAMRAVETVSSYFTGAVRREIADLRAERATGLSKPEWQRAHGPHLTRMLATGRYPALARAVHDGTHVDAEESFATGLDWVLDAVAVRLARPPGS
;
A
#
# COMPACT_ATOMS: atom_id res chain seq x y z
N LEU A 1 16.16 -29.38 13.50
CA LEU A 1 17.41 -28.67 13.84
C LEU A 1 17.36 -28.39 15.33
N ASP A 2 18.08 -29.19 16.10
CA ASP A 2 18.16 -29.13 17.56
C ASP A 2 19.33 -28.22 17.95
N ALA A 3 19.02 -26.94 18.21
CA ALA A 3 19.99 -25.95 18.66
C ALA A 3 19.32 -25.06 19.70
N GLY A 4 19.89 -25.04 20.91
CA GLY A 4 19.33 -24.34 22.07
C GLY A 4 19.15 -22.82 21.87
N PRO A 5 18.38 -22.15 22.75
CA PRO A 5 17.90 -20.76 22.59
C PRO A 5 18.99 -19.67 22.60
N MET A 6 20.27 -20.05 22.56
CA MET A 6 21.40 -19.21 22.94
C MET A 6 22.42 -18.99 21.82
N ARG A 7 22.00 -19.04 20.54
CA ARG A 7 22.81 -18.59 19.38
C ARG A 7 22.07 -17.70 18.38
N LEU A 8 20.98 -17.06 18.78
CA LEU A 8 20.34 -15.99 18.00
C LEU A 8 20.65 -14.58 18.54
N TYR A 9 21.33 -14.45 19.68
CA TYR A 9 21.58 -13.16 20.37
C TYR A 9 22.95 -12.52 20.08
N GLY A 10 23.60 -12.86 18.97
CA GLY A 10 24.92 -12.30 18.63
C GLY A 10 24.90 -10.95 17.91
N PHE A 11 23.76 -10.59 17.29
CA PHE A 11 23.68 -9.46 16.35
C PHE A 11 22.42 -8.58 16.53
N ILE A 12 21.61 -8.84 17.56
CA ILE A 12 20.33 -8.15 17.79
C ILE A 12 20.27 -7.80 19.27
N SER A 13 20.54 -6.54 19.58
CA SER A 13 20.61 -5.99 20.92
C SER A 13 19.22 -5.62 21.46
N THR A 14 18.21 -5.49 20.59
CA THR A 14 16.82 -5.15 20.97
C THR A 14 15.76 -5.81 20.09
N LYS A 15 14.53 -5.93 20.59
CA LYS A 15 13.36 -6.37 19.81
C LYS A 15 13.10 -5.47 18.58
N ASP A 16 13.44 -4.19 18.69
CA ASP A 16 13.26 -3.22 17.61
C ASP A 16 14.24 -3.46 16.46
N GLU A 17 15.50 -3.81 16.76
CA GLU A 17 16.47 -4.22 15.73
C GLU A 17 16.04 -5.49 14.98
N LEU A 18 15.39 -6.44 15.66
CA LEU A 18 14.82 -7.61 14.98
C LEU A 18 13.70 -7.19 14.01
N PHE A 19 12.83 -6.27 14.41
CA PHE A 19 11.78 -5.77 13.53
C PHE A 19 12.38 -5.04 12.33
N ASP A 20 13.41 -4.23 12.52
CA ASP A 20 14.09 -3.54 11.43
C ASP A 20 14.69 -4.53 10.42
N LEU A 21 15.31 -5.62 10.90
CA LEU A 21 15.83 -6.70 10.05
C LEU A 21 14.72 -7.46 9.32
N MET A 22 13.60 -7.75 10.00
CA MET A 22 12.45 -8.39 9.38
C MET A 22 11.84 -7.52 8.29
N VAL A 23 11.70 -6.22 8.55
CA VAL A 23 11.21 -5.25 7.57
C VAL A 23 12.15 -5.21 6.39
N ASP A 24 13.45 -5.04 6.60
CA ASP A 24 14.42 -4.96 5.50
C ASP A 24 14.45 -6.23 4.64
N ALA A 25 14.31 -7.42 5.26
CA ALA A 25 14.19 -8.68 4.52
C ALA A 25 12.95 -8.72 3.60
N VAL A 26 11.83 -8.16 4.03
CA VAL A 26 10.62 -8.05 3.19
C VAL A 26 10.80 -7.01 2.08
N TYR A 27 11.53 -5.92 2.33
CA TYR A 27 11.84 -4.92 1.31
C TYR A 27 12.66 -5.49 0.15
N ALA A 28 13.44 -6.55 0.36
CA ALA A 28 14.14 -7.27 -0.72
C ALA A 28 13.17 -7.84 -1.77
N GLU A 29 11.95 -8.19 -1.36
CA GLU A 29 10.91 -8.70 -2.25
C GLU A 29 10.24 -7.58 -3.09
N ILE A 30 10.27 -6.35 -2.56
CA ILE A 30 9.68 -5.15 -3.18
C ILE A 30 10.58 -4.63 -4.29
N LEU A 31 11.91 -4.75 -4.13
CA LEU A 31 12.87 -4.29 -5.13
C LEU A 31 12.60 -4.98 -6.48
N PRO A 32 12.42 -4.22 -7.57
CA PRO A 32 12.23 -4.80 -8.89
C PRO A 32 13.54 -5.40 -9.42
N GLU A 33 13.43 -6.51 -10.14
CA GLU A 33 14.58 -7.22 -10.74
C GLU A 33 15.18 -6.44 -11.92
N GLU A 34 14.32 -5.73 -12.66
CA GLU A 34 14.70 -4.92 -13.82
C GLU A 34 14.23 -3.47 -13.63
N ARG A 35 15.04 -2.54 -14.15
CA ARG A 35 14.64 -1.13 -14.20
C ARG A 35 13.57 -0.95 -15.26
N ALA A 36 12.42 -0.40 -14.87
CA ALA A 36 11.39 -0.01 -15.84
C ALA A 36 11.88 1.14 -16.73
N GLY A 37 11.41 1.18 -17.97
CA GLY A 37 11.80 2.20 -18.95
C GLY A 37 11.10 3.55 -18.78
N ASP A 38 10.03 3.60 -17.98
CA ASP A 38 9.23 4.80 -17.71
C ASP A 38 8.96 4.93 -16.20
N TRP A 39 8.97 6.17 -15.71
CA TRP A 39 8.76 6.49 -14.29
C TRP A 39 7.41 5.98 -13.78
N ARG A 40 6.38 6.07 -14.63
CA ARG A 40 5.03 5.64 -14.29
C ARG A 40 5.00 4.14 -14.05
N GLU A 41 5.65 3.39 -14.92
CA GLU A 41 5.74 1.94 -14.79
C GLU A 41 6.60 1.54 -13.59
N ALA A 42 7.70 2.25 -13.32
CA ALA A 42 8.52 2.01 -12.14
C ALA A 42 7.70 2.13 -10.84
N LEU A 43 6.96 3.23 -10.68
CA LEU A 43 6.10 3.45 -9.51
C LEU A 43 4.94 2.45 -9.45
N ARG A 44 4.38 2.06 -10.61
CA ARG A 44 3.35 1.02 -10.69
C ARG A 44 3.87 -0.33 -10.19
N VAL A 45 5.03 -0.77 -10.66
CA VAL A 45 5.67 -2.02 -10.24
C VAL A 45 5.96 -2.00 -8.74
N LEU A 46 6.54 -0.91 -8.23
CA LEU A 46 6.84 -0.77 -6.80
C LEU A 46 5.57 -0.85 -5.93
N ALA A 47 4.49 -0.19 -6.34
CA ALA A 47 3.21 -0.23 -5.63
C ALA A 47 2.62 -1.65 -5.60
N HIS A 48 2.61 -2.36 -6.74
CA HIS A 48 2.12 -3.73 -6.81
C HIS A 48 2.99 -4.70 -6.00
N ARG A 49 4.32 -4.59 -6.09
CA ARG A 49 5.23 -5.44 -5.30
C ARG A 49 5.08 -5.19 -3.80
N THR A 50 4.88 -3.93 -3.38
CA THR A 50 4.57 -3.59 -1.98
C THR A 50 3.26 -4.24 -1.54
N ARG A 51 2.21 -4.17 -2.36
CA ARG A 51 0.93 -4.85 -2.07
C ARG A 51 1.12 -6.36 -1.94
N GLN A 52 1.82 -7.00 -2.88
CA GLN A 52 2.07 -8.44 -2.83
C GLN A 52 2.90 -8.87 -1.61
N ALA A 53 3.91 -8.08 -1.24
CA ALA A 53 4.68 -8.30 -0.02
C ALA A 53 3.79 -8.19 1.23
N ALA A 54 2.92 -7.18 1.31
CA ALA A 54 2.01 -7.02 2.44
C ALA A 54 0.94 -8.14 2.52
N LEU A 55 0.46 -8.65 1.40
CA LEU A 55 -0.45 -9.81 1.38
C LEU A 55 0.22 -11.08 1.89
N ARG A 56 1.50 -11.30 1.55
CA ARG A 56 2.31 -12.41 2.07
C ARG A 56 2.72 -12.21 3.53
N HIS A 57 2.94 -10.96 3.93
CA HIS A 57 3.39 -10.56 5.26
C HIS A 57 2.42 -9.52 5.89
N PRO A 58 1.22 -9.92 6.35
CA PRO A 58 0.18 -8.97 6.78
C PRO A 58 0.56 -8.02 7.91
N TRP A 59 1.60 -8.33 8.69
CA TRP A 59 2.13 -7.44 9.74
C TRP A 59 2.84 -6.20 9.15
N LEU A 60 3.32 -6.27 7.90
CA LEU A 60 3.98 -5.15 7.22
C LEU A 60 3.04 -3.94 7.09
N ALA A 61 1.75 -4.17 6.89
CA ALA A 61 0.77 -3.10 6.69
C ALA A 61 0.72 -2.10 7.85
N ASP A 62 0.96 -2.54 9.09
CA ASP A 62 0.99 -1.65 10.24
C ASP A 62 2.23 -0.73 10.23
N LEU A 63 3.30 -1.15 9.56
CA LEU A 63 4.59 -0.46 9.48
C LEU A 63 4.73 0.43 8.23
N LEU A 64 3.92 0.20 7.18
CA LEU A 64 3.92 1.03 5.97
C LEU A 64 3.60 2.50 6.27
N GLY A 65 4.28 3.44 5.60
CA GLY A 65 4.08 4.88 5.82
C GLY A 65 4.63 5.38 7.17
N GLY A 66 5.39 4.55 7.89
CA GLY A 66 6.16 4.95 9.06
C GLY A 66 7.50 5.59 8.70
N ARG A 67 8.48 5.47 9.59
CA ARG A 67 9.85 5.96 9.33
C ARG A 67 10.48 5.19 8.15
N PRO A 68 11.36 5.83 7.35
CA PRO A 68 12.07 5.15 6.28
C PRO A 68 12.82 3.91 6.78
N ALA A 69 12.76 2.82 6.02
CA ALA A 69 13.59 1.65 6.26
C ALA A 69 15.04 1.98 5.88
N LEU A 70 15.92 2.07 6.88
CA LEU A 70 17.33 2.44 6.70
C LEU A 70 18.25 1.24 6.44
N GLY A 71 17.68 0.04 6.34
CA GLY A 71 18.41 -1.15 5.91
C GLY A 71 18.75 -1.10 4.41
N PRO A 72 19.67 -1.97 3.94
CA PRO A 72 20.16 -1.95 2.57
C PRO A 72 19.05 -2.13 1.52
N ASN A 73 18.05 -2.97 1.78
CA ASN A 73 16.95 -3.17 0.84
C ASN A 73 15.99 -1.99 0.85
N GLY A 74 15.72 -1.43 2.04
CA GLY A 74 14.95 -0.19 2.18
C GLY A 74 15.55 0.97 1.39
N LEU A 75 16.85 1.18 1.54
CA LEU A 75 17.59 2.21 0.79
C LEU A 75 17.61 1.92 -0.72
N ALA A 76 17.75 0.66 -1.14
CA ALA A 76 17.71 0.30 -2.55
C ALA A 76 16.33 0.56 -3.20
N VAL A 77 15.24 0.31 -2.46
CA VAL A 77 13.88 0.65 -2.91
C VAL A 77 13.72 2.16 -3.01
N ALA A 78 14.19 2.92 -2.01
CA ALA A 78 14.14 4.39 -2.04
C ALA A 78 14.93 4.97 -3.23
N GLU A 79 16.14 4.48 -3.47
CA GLU A 79 16.98 4.84 -4.61
C GLU A 79 16.27 4.53 -5.93
N ALA A 80 15.75 3.31 -6.12
CA ALA A 80 15.05 2.92 -7.33
C ALA A 80 13.81 3.80 -7.59
N THR A 81 13.11 4.20 -6.53
CA THR A 81 11.92 5.06 -6.61
C THR A 81 12.27 6.48 -7.04
N LEU A 82 13.31 7.07 -6.45
CA LEU A 82 13.74 8.43 -6.79
C LEU A 82 14.44 8.49 -8.16
N ALA A 83 15.28 7.50 -8.47
CA ALA A 83 15.97 7.41 -9.76
C ALA A 83 14.99 7.29 -10.93
N ALA A 84 13.81 6.71 -10.72
CA ALA A 84 12.76 6.64 -11.74
C ALA A 84 12.25 8.03 -12.15
N LEU A 85 12.36 9.04 -11.28
CA LEU A 85 11.92 10.42 -11.52
C LEU A 85 13.07 11.36 -11.91
N ASP A 86 14.30 10.85 -12.06
CA ASP A 86 15.47 11.66 -12.37
C ASP A 86 15.31 12.41 -13.70
N GLY A 87 15.70 13.68 -13.70
CA GLY A 87 15.55 14.59 -14.84
C GLY A 87 14.13 14.99 -15.22
N LEU A 88 13.08 14.49 -14.55
CA LEU A 88 11.68 14.84 -14.85
C LEU A 88 11.19 16.09 -14.14
N ALA A 89 11.74 16.40 -12.96
CA ALA A 89 11.38 17.59 -12.18
C ALA A 89 12.50 17.95 -11.19
N ASP A 90 12.35 19.08 -10.48
CA ASP A 90 13.19 19.37 -9.32
C ASP A 90 12.96 18.36 -8.19
N VAL A 91 13.95 18.25 -7.28
CA VAL A 91 13.95 17.26 -6.20
C VAL A 91 12.72 17.36 -5.30
N ASP A 92 12.24 18.57 -5.00
CA ASP A 92 11.09 18.74 -4.12
C ASP A 92 9.80 18.27 -4.80
N THR A 93 9.67 18.51 -6.10
CA THR A 93 8.55 18.01 -6.91
C THR A 93 8.60 16.49 -7.02
N ALA A 94 9.78 15.90 -7.26
CA ALA A 94 9.95 14.45 -7.30
C ALA A 94 9.60 13.79 -5.96
N MET A 95 10.09 14.33 -4.84
CA MET A 95 9.76 13.82 -3.50
C MET A 95 8.26 13.86 -3.20
N ARG A 96 7.57 14.96 -3.55
CA ARG A 96 6.11 15.08 -3.38
C ARG A 96 5.34 14.09 -4.27
N ALA A 97 5.82 13.82 -5.48
CA ALA A 97 5.25 12.81 -6.36
C ALA A 97 5.34 11.41 -5.73
N VAL A 98 6.54 11.04 -5.23
CA VAL A 98 6.76 9.76 -4.53
C VAL A 98 5.87 9.64 -3.30
N GLU A 99 5.83 10.67 -2.46
CA GLU A 99 5.00 10.69 -1.25
C GLU A 99 3.51 10.53 -1.58
N THR A 100 3.02 11.20 -2.62
CA THR A 100 1.62 11.14 -3.05
C THR A 100 1.24 9.73 -3.50
N VAL A 101 2.05 9.11 -4.36
CA VAL A 101 1.81 7.75 -4.84
C VAL A 101 1.92 6.74 -3.68
N SER A 102 2.93 6.90 -2.82
CA SER A 102 3.15 6.02 -1.66
C SER A 102 2.04 6.08 -0.63
N SER A 103 1.51 7.28 -0.38
CA SER A 103 0.37 7.47 0.52
C SER A 103 -0.87 6.75 0.01
N TYR A 104 -1.11 6.79 -1.30
CA TYR A 104 -2.21 6.06 -1.92
C TYR A 104 -2.07 4.55 -1.70
N PHE A 105 -0.97 3.94 -2.17
CA PHE A 105 -0.88 2.48 -2.11
C PHE A 105 -0.78 1.98 -0.66
N THR A 106 -0.18 2.76 0.24
CA THR A 106 -0.13 2.43 1.68
C THR A 106 -1.53 2.39 2.28
N GLY A 107 -2.37 3.39 2.01
CA GLY A 107 -3.75 3.43 2.48
C GLY A 107 -4.59 2.30 1.91
N ALA A 108 -4.44 2.00 0.62
CA ALA A 108 -5.15 0.93 -0.06
C ALA A 108 -4.77 -0.45 0.51
N VAL A 109 -3.47 -0.73 0.67
CA VAL A 109 -2.96 -1.98 1.25
C VAL A 109 -3.42 -2.15 2.71
N ARG A 110 -3.34 -1.10 3.53
CA ARG A 110 -3.81 -1.15 4.92
C ARG A 110 -5.29 -1.49 5.02
N ARG A 111 -6.13 -0.90 4.16
CA ARG A 111 -7.56 -1.21 4.08
C ARG A 111 -7.80 -2.67 3.72
N GLU A 112 -7.10 -3.17 2.70
CA GLU A 112 -7.24 -4.56 2.26
C GLU A 112 -6.82 -5.57 3.34
N ILE A 113 -5.69 -5.32 4.02
CA ILE A 113 -5.23 -6.16 5.13
C ILE A 113 -6.19 -6.09 6.32
N ALA A 114 -6.80 -4.93 6.59
CA ALA A 114 -7.83 -4.80 7.62
C ALA A 114 -9.08 -5.61 7.28
N ASP A 115 -9.54 -5.59 6.03
CA ASP A 115 -10.68 -6.41 5.56
C ASP A 115 -10.36 -7.91 5.73
N LEU A 116 -9.16 -8.36 5.32
CA LEU A 116 -8.72 -9.76 5.50
C LEU A 116 -8.63 -10.17 6.98
N ARG A 117 -8.18 -9.27 7.86
CA ARG A 117 -8.14 -9.52 9.31
C ARG A 117 -9.56 -9.62 9.88
N ALA A 118 -10.49 -8.78 9.44
CA ALA A 118 -11.88 -8.82 9.86
C ALA A 118 -12.58 -10.11 9.43
N GLU A 119 -12.33 -10.57 8.20
CA GLU A 119 -12.82 -11.87 7.72
C GLU A 119 -12.30 -13.03 8.57
N ARG A 120 -11.00 -13.06 8.88
CA ARG A 120 -10.42 -14.09 9.78
C ARG A 120 -11.00 -14.05 11.19
N ALA A 121 -11.26 -12.85 11.72
CA ALA A 121 -11.76 -12.69 13.09
C ALA A 121 -13.25 -13.04 13.21
N THR A 122 -14.05 -12.76 12.19
CA THR A 122 -15.50 -12.98 12.20
C THR A 122 -15.91 -14.31 11.56
N GLY A 123 -15.06 -14.90 10.73
CA GLY A 123 -15.38 -16.05 9.88
C GLY A 123 -16.32 -15.72 8.72
N LEU A 124 -16.60 -14.44 8.48
CA LEU A 124 -17.49 -13.98 7.41
C LEU A 124 -16.68 -13.31 6.31
N SER A 125 -16.79 -13.83 5.09
CA SER A 125 -16.32 -13.10 3.92
C SER A 125 -17.07 -11.78 3.76
N LYS A 126 -16.49 -10.82 3.03
CA LYS A 126 -17.13 -9.53 2.77
C LYS A 126 -18.57 -9.63 2.22
N PRO A 127 -18.88 -10.49 1.23
CA PRO A 127 -20.26 -10.68 0.77
C PRO A 127 -21.19 -11.28 1.84
N GLU A 128 -20.69 -12.18 2.70
CA GLU A 128 -21.47 -12.76 3.79
C GLU A 128 -21.78 -11.74 4.87
N TRP A 129 -20.79 -10.93 5.25
CA TRP A 129 -20.98 -9.81 6.16
C TRP A 129 -22.02 -8.82 5.61
N GLN A 130 -21.92 -8.45 4.32
CA GLN A 130 -22.90 -7.58 3.67
C GLN A 130 -24.31 -8.18 3.69
N ARG A 131 -24.46 -9.48 3.42
CA ARG A 131 -25.76 -10.17 3.50
C ARG A 131 -26.32 -10.18 4.92
N ALA A 132 -25.48 -10.46 5.92
CA ALA A 132 -25.89 -10.51 7.32
C ALA A 132 -26.34 -9.13 7.85
N HIS A 133 -25.69 -8.05 7.40
CA HIS A 133 -25.97 -6.68 7.87
C HIS A 133 -26.90 -5.87 6.94
N GLY A 134 -27.20 -6.37 5.73
CA GLY A 134 -28.04 -5.72 4.73
C GLY A 134 -29.41 -5.26 5.23
N PRO A 135 -30.18 -6.06 6.01
CA PRO A 135 -31.46 -5.62 6.55
C PRO A 135 -31.36 -4.43 7.50
N HIS A 136 -30.29 -4.35 8.30
CA HIS A 136 -30.05 -3.20 9.16
C HIS A 136 -29.73 -1.94 8.34
N LEU A 137 -28.82 -2.06 7.36
CA LEU A 137 -28.47 -0.96 6.47
C LEU A 137 -29.71 -0.45 5.72
N THR A 138 -30.55 -1.34 5.19
CA THR A 138 -31.79 -0.99 4.49
C THR A 138 -32.74 -0.16 5.37
N ARG A 139 -32.92 -0.55 6.65
CA ARG A 139 -33.72 0.24 7.60
C ARG A 139 -33.14 1.63 7.84
N MET A 140 -31.82 1.76 7.91
CA MET A 140 -31.16 3.05 8.09
C MET A 140 -31.31 3.95 6.87
N LEU A 141 -31.16 3.39 5.66
CA LEU A 141 -31.35 4.12 4.40
C LEU A 141 -32.80 4.59 4.21
N ALA A 142 -33.78 3.77 4.61
CA ALA A 142 -35.21 4.11 4.56
C ALA A 142 -35.59 5.33 5.41
N THR A 143 -34.74 5.77 6.35
CA THR A 143 -34.96 7.02 7.10
C THR A 143 -34.83 8.28 6.24
N GLY A 144 -34.30 8.16 5.01
CA GLY A 144 -34.06 9.30 4.11
C GLY A 144 -32.88 10.18 4.51
N ARG A 145 -32.19 9.90 5.63
CA ARG A 145 -31.07 10.71 6.15
C ARG A 145 -29.77 10.56 5.37
N TYR A 146 -29.65 9.52 4.54
CA TYR A 146 -28.38 9.16 3.87
C TYR A 146 -28.55 9.01 2.35
N PRO A 147 -29.02 10.04 1.62
CA PRO A 147 -29.35 9.91 0.21
C PRO A 147 -28.15 9.56 -0.69
N ALA A 148 -26.98 10.14 -0.42
CA ALA A 148 -25.75 9.82 -1.17
C ALA A 148 -25.29 8.38 -0.96
N LEU A 149 -25.36 7.89 0.29
CA LEU A 149 -25.03 6.51 0.62
C LEU A 149 -26.04 5.53 0.01
N ALA A 150 -27.33 5.86 0.05
CA ALA A 150 -28.36 5.04 -0.59
C ALA A 150 -28.06 4.87 -2.08
N ARG A 151 -27.74 5.97 -2.79
CA ARG A 151 -27.36 5.91 -4.20
C ARG A 151 -26.13 5.03 -4.42
N ALA A 152 -25.09 5.18 -3.60
CA ALA A 152 -23.87 4.37 -3.72
C ALA A 152 -24.13 2.87 -3.48
N VAL A 153 -25.02 2.52 -2.55
CA VAL A 153 -25.39 1.12 -2.26
C VAL A 153 -26.24 0.51 -3.37
N HIS A 154 -27.11 1.29 -4.00
CA HIS A 154 -28.01 0.81 -5.05
C HIS A 154 -27.34 0.75 -6.43
N ASP A 155 -26.55 1.77 -6.78
CA ASP A 155 -26.02 1.95 -8.13
C ASP A 155 -24.52 1.61 -8.22
N GLY A 156 -23.84 1.44 -7.07
CA GLY A 156 -22.41 1.19 -7.02
C GLY A 156 -22.04 -0.22 -7.47
N THR A 157 -21.07 -0.32 -8.38
CA THR A 157 -20.46 -1.58 -8.79
C THR A 157 -19.51 -2.10 -7.71
N HIS A 158 -19.62 -3.39 -7.40
CA HIS A 158 -18.65 -4.07 -6.53
C HIS A 158 -17.45 -4.49 -7.39
N VAL A 159 -16.32 -3.85 -7.16
CA VAL A 159 -15.02 -4.23 -7.72
C VAL A 159 -14.21 -4.98 -6.66
N ASP A 160 -13.34 -5.89 -7.07
CA ASP A 160 -12.45 -6.57 -6.15
C ASP A 160 -11.32 -5.63 -5.66
N ALA A 161 -10.53 -6.12 -4.68
CA ALA A 161 -9.50 -5.31 -4.06
C ALA A 161 -8.35 -4.96 -5.04
N GLU A 162 -8.02 -5.85 -5.98
CA GLU A 162 -6.97 -5.64 -6.97
C GLU A 162 -7.40 -4.57 -7.98
N GLU A 163 -8.61 -4.69 -8.53
CA GLU A 163 -9.15 -3.73 -9.48
C GLU A 163 -9.30 -2.35 -8.84
N SER A 164 -9.80 -2.28 -7.59
CA SER A 164 -9.87 -1.02 -6.85
C SER A 164 -8.50 -0.39 -6.60
N PHE A 165 -7.48 -1.22 -6.35
CA PHE A 165 -6.10 -0.78 -6.14
C PHE A 165 -5.46 -0.26 -7.43
N ALA A 166 -5.53 -1.04 -8.51
CA ALA A 166 -4.95 -0.67 -9.80
C ALA A 166 -5.59 0.60 -10.35
N THR A 167 -6.93 0.69 -10.30
CA THR A 167 -7.68 1.86 -10.80
C THR A 167 -7.31 3.14 -10.05
N GLY A 168 -7.29 3.10 -8.72
CA GLY A 168 -6.95 4.30 -7.94
C GLY A 168 -5.48 4.67 -8.06
N LEU A 169 -4.58 3.69 -8.23
CA LEU A 169 -3.17 3.95 -8.50
C LEU A 169 -3.00 4.69 -9.83
N ASP A 170 -3.71 4.26 -10.87
CA ASP A 170 -3.69 4.93 -12.17
C ASP A 170 -4.21 6.37 -12.09
N TRP A 171 -5.28 6.63 -11.32
CA TRP A 171 -5.77 7.99 -11.10
C TRP A 171 -4.73 8.89 -10.43
N VAL A 172 -3.99 8.36 -9.45
CA VAL A 172 -2.95 9.12 -8.76
C VAL A 172 -1.75 9.36 -9.66
N LEU A 173 -1.33 8.35 -10.43
CA LEU A 173 -0.25 8.49 -11.41
C LEU A 173 -0.61 9.49 -12.52
N ASP A 174 -1.87 9.53 -12.97
CA ASP A 174 -2.37 10.55 -13.92
C ASP A 174 -2.24 11.96 -13.34
N ALA A 175 -2.66 12.15 -12.09
CA ALA A 175 -2.57 13.43 -11.42
C ALA A 175 -1.11 13.89 -11.22
N VAL A 176 -0.20 12.96 -10.88
CA VAL A 176 1.23 13.23 -10.76
C VAL A 176 1.84 13.59 -12.11
N ALA A 177 1.47 12.90 -13.19
CA ALA A 177 1.97 13.19 -14.54
C ALA A 177 1.70 14.65 -14.94
N VAL A 178 0.50 15.17 -14.62
CA VAL A 178 0.15 16.58 -14.88
C VAL A 178 1.06 17.55 -14.12
N ARG A 179 1.52 17.19 -12.92
CA ARG A 179 2.41 18.02 -12.11
C ARG A 179 3.86 17.95 -12.57
N LEU A 180 4.34 16.77 -12.97
CA LEU A 180 5.68 16.61 -13.53
C LEU A 180 5.84 17.33 -14.87
N ALA A 181 4.77 17.41 -15.68
CA ALA A 181 4.78 18.13 -16.95
C ALA A 181 4.76 19.66 -16.81
N ARG A 182 4.53 20.20 -15.59
CA ARG A 182 4.40 21.65 -15.37
C ARG A 182 5.79 22.23 -15.09
N PRO A 183 6.25 23.25 -15.82
CA PRO A 183 7.54 23.87 -15.55
C PRO A 183 7.55 24.48 -14.14
N PRO A 184 8.69 24.42 -13.41
CA PRO A 184 8.79 24.98 -12.07
C PRO A 184 8.48 26.49 -12.11
N GLY A 185 7.49 26.92 -11.33
CA GLY A 185 7.15 28.35 -11.14
C GLY A 185 5.93 28.90 -11.90
N SER A 186 4.97 28.06 -12.30
CA SER A 186 3.67 28.52 -12.83
C SER A 186 2.62 28.74 -11.72
#